data_AF-A0A524NRP1-F1
#
_entry.id   AF-A0A524NRP1-F1
#
_cell.length_a   1.000
_cell.length_b   1.000
_cell.length_c   1.000
_cell.angle_alpha   90.00
_cell.angle_beta   90.00
_cell.angle_gamma   90.00
#
_symmetry.space_group_name_H-M   'P 1'
#
loop_
_entity.id
_entity.type
_entity.pdbx_description
1 polymer ?
#
loop_
_entity_poly.entity_id
_entity_poly.type
_entity_poly.pdbx_seq_one_letter_code
_entity_poly.pdbx_strand_id
1 'polypeptide(L)'
;MRAAVLTVLLCVPLSSEAAAQPQDPWLIVPVTTTEEDSWIEPTAVKVRTELMDRGIAVWSLEGAATRFEAEGSAAPTEVSEEDVEHWLERSSAAVRNLATGDRATALEQLRQAQEFSHAAAEVLNREQELSRRVLDTCLFMVRALLETNSESRAEAMAEECRRLVPRGDPSAFMHPPAVIEALDRVDGSRADQPGTLRVDSLPSGCAVRVNGVILGQTPLDIPDLLPGRYRVQAECDPEHRGRVHAAEVIAGPAEVRVDLRFDRAIETDSVLRLRYESPQDRSKHHVADAEGIAKVVPAGALLLMSTPTLDVIELELYRGAPAALVGLARITTGPRGAGRGDIALAVRALLQDQCTDLTGVQPVAIPCEADPVAPGDTREQVRRSDRRPRGQFISGVTLAGVGAAALITGYALLAPRATVSEEWVNELDATGMSNTSMQQKWLSMGTGVIATSSVGAAALVTAM
;
A
#
# COMPACT_ATOMS: atom_id res chain seq x y z
N MET A 1 47.32 77.39 8.19
CA MET A 1 47.67 75.95 8.24
C MET A 1 46.60 75.21 9.03
N ARG A 2 45.74 74.45 8.34
CA ARG A 2 44.97 73.28 8.82
C ARG A 2 44.26 72.73 7.59
N ALA A 3 44.81 71.65 7.04
CA ALA A 3 44.31 70.98 5.85
C ALA A 3 43.14 70.07 6.23
N ALA A 4 42.04 70.18 5.48
CA ALA A 4 40.90 69.28 5.55
C ALA A 4 41.14 68.08 4.62
N VAL A 5 41.05 66.88 5.16
CA VAL A 5 41.13 65.61 4.43
C VAL A 5 39.75 65.31 3.86
N LEU A 6 39.66 65.22 2.53
CA LEU A 6 38.45 64.90 1.78
C LEU A 6 38.41 63.38 1.56
N THR A 7 37.48 62.68 2.20
CA THR A 7 37.23 61.25 2.01
C THR A 7 36.27 61.06 0.84
N VAL A 8 36.73 60.44 -0.24
CA VAL A 8 35.91 60.06 -1.40
C VAL A 8 35.23 58.72 -1.10
N LEU A 9 33.91 58.72 -0.98
CA LEU A 9 33.08 57.51 -0.92
C LEU A 9 32.91 56.94 -2.34
N LEU A 10 33.43 55.74 -2.59
CA LEU A 10 33.07 54.94 -3.77
C LEU A 10 31.78 54.16 -3.47
N CYS A 11 30.69 54.52 -4.16
CA CYS A 11 29.49 53.69 -4.25
C CYS A 11 29.71 52.58 -5.29
N VAL A 12 29.75 51.32 -4.84
CA VAL A 12 29.62 50.14 -5.70
C VAL A 12 28.14 49.76 -5.73
N PRO A 13 27.49 49.59 -6.90
CA PRO A 13 26.12 49.11 -6.96
C PRO A 13 26.11 47.61 -6.61
N LEU A 14 25.36 47.26 -5.56
CA LEU A 14 24.94 45.89 -5.30
C LEU A 14 23.92 45.52 -6.38
N SER A 15 24.34 44.78 -7.40
CA SER A 15 23.43 44.10 -8.31
C SER A 15 22.61 43.12 -7.48
N SER A 16 21.30 43.33 -7.40
CA SER A 16 20.40 42.31 -6.85
C SER A 16 20.33 41.18 -7.86
N GLU A 17 21.05 40.08 -7.60
CA GLU A 17 20.65 38.80 -8.17
C GLU A 17 19.24 38.53 -7.63
N ALA A 18 18.24 38.75 -8.47
CA ALA A 18 16.93 38.17 -8.26
C ALA A 18 17.17 36.65 -8.21
N ALA A 19 17.19 36.10 -7.00
CA ALA A 19 17.15 34.66 -6.80
C ALA A 19 15.91 34.17 -7.55
N ALA A 20 16.10 33.59 -8.73
CA ALA A 20 15.05 32.91 -9.44
C ALA A 20 14.50 31.87 -8.46
N GLN A 21 13.23 32.02 -8.07
CA GLN A 21 12.57 30.99 -7.29
C GLN A 21 12.77 29.67 -8.03
N PRO A 22 13.27 28.61 -7.36
CA PRO A 22 13.43 27.32 -8.01
C PRO A 22 12.06 26.92 -8.57
N GLN A 23 11.95 26.89 -9.89
CA GLN A 23 10.74 26.42 -10.54
C GLN A 23 10.62 24.93 -10.24
N ASP A 24 9.44 24.50 -9.79
CA ASP A 24 9.20 23.09 -9.54
C ASP A 24 9.47 22.29 -10.82
N PRO A 25 10.25 21.20 -10.74
CA PRO A 25 10.57 20.38 -11.91
C PRO A 25 9.30 19.78 -12.51
N TRP A 26 9.35 19.41 -13.79
CA TRP A 26 8.28 18.67 -14.45
C TRP A 26 8.26 17.23 -13.96
N LEU A 27 7.07 16.62 -13.97
CA LEU A 27 6.88 15.22 -13.62
C LEU A 27 6.34 14.45 -14.83
N ILE A 28 7.02 13.36 -15.18
CA ILE A 28 6.58 12.42 -16.22
C ILE A 28 5.85 11.28 -15.52
N VAL A 29 4.58 11.06 -15.86
CA VAL A 29 3.76 9.97 -15.30
C VAL A 29 3.31 9.05 -16.43
N PRO A 30 3.87 7.84 -16.54
CA PRO A 30 3.36 6.82 -17.44
C PRO A 30 1.94 6.40 -17.05
N VAL A 31 1.09 6.18 -18.04
CA VAL A 31 -0.31 5.78 -17.89
C VAL A 31 -0.60 4.55 -18.74
N THR A 32 -1.00 3.45 -18.12
CA THR A 32 -1.18 2.15 -18.81
C THR A 32 -2.53 1.50 -18.52
N THR A 33 -2.92 0.59 -19.43
CA THR A 33 -4.12 -0.26 -19.31
C THR A 33 -3.83 -1.75 -19.57
N THR A 34 -2.57 -2.08 -19.80
CA THR A 34 -2.09 -3.43 -20.13
C THR A 34 -0.84 -3.73 -19.30
N GLU A 35 -0.48 -4.99 -19.15
CA GLU A 35 0.76 -5.39 -18.46
C GLU A 35 2.03 -5.25 -19.33
N GLU A 36 1.89 -5.11 -20.65
CA GLU A 36 3.02 -5.09 -21.58
C GLU A 36 3.65 -3.70 -21.69
N ASP A 37 4.63 -3.45 -20.81
CA ASP A 37 5.11 -2.09 -20.49
C ASP A 37 6.57 -1.83 -20.88
N SER A 38 7.15 -2.67 -21.74
CA SER A 38 8.57 -2.61 -22.13
C SER A 38 9.00 -1.28 -22.78
N TRP A 39 8.04 -0.47 -23.24
CA TRP A 39 8.27 0.83 -23.86
C TRP A 39 8.42 1.98 -22.84
N ILE A 40 7.89 1.82 -21.61
CA ILE A 40 7.73 2.91 -20.63
C ILE A 40 9.09 3.49 -20.28
N GLU A 41 9.96 2.67 -19.70
CA GLU A 41 11.24 3.16 -19.18
C GLU A 41 12.14 3.68 -20.31
N PRO A 42 12.34 2.99 -21.45
CA PRO A 42 13.14 3.51 -22.56
C PRO A 42 12.61 4.82 -23.14
N THR A 43 11.29 5.00 -23.18
CA THR A 43 10.70 6.23 -23.74
C THR A 43 10.73 7.37 -22.72
N ALA A 44 10.32 7.12 -21.48
CA ALA A 44 10.34 8.11 -20.41
C ALA A 44 11.75 8.68 -20.19
N VAL A 45 12.78 7.83 -20.23
CA VAL A 45 14.18 8.26 -20.14
C VAL A 45 14.57 9.18 -21.31
N LYS A 46 14.20 8.84 -22.56
CA LYS A 46 14.49 9.68 -23.73
C LYS A 46 13.76 11.02 -23.67
N VAL A 47 12.48 11.01 -23.27
CA VAL A 47 11.66 12.23 -23.10
C VAL A 47 12.27 13.13 -22.03
N ARG A 48 12.64 12.56 -20.88
CA ARG A 48 13.33 13.28 -19.81
C ARG A 48 14.61 13.93 -20.31
N THR A 49 15.47 13.18 -21.01
CA THR A 49 16.72 13.70 -21.56
C THR A 49 16.47 14.86 -22.53
N GLU A 50 15.51 14.73 -23.43
CA GLU A 50 15.17 15.80 -24.40
C GLU A 50 14.66 17.07 -23.70
N LEU A 51 13.86 16.94 -22.63
CA LEU A 51 13.41 18.07 -21.82
C LEU A 51 14.59 18.74 -21.09
N MET A 52 15.47 17.94 -20.48
CA MET A 52 16.67 18.43 -19.78
C MET A 52 17.65 19.13 -20.72
N ASP A 53 17.86 18.60 -21.93
CA ASP A 53 18.70 19.21 -22.96
C ASP A 53 18.18 20.60 -23.39
N ARG A 54 16.91 20.89 -23.13
CA ARG A 54 16.25 22.19 -23.37
C ARG A 54 16.18 23.09 -22.14
N GLY A 55 16.85 22.71 -21.06
CA GLY A 55 16.94 23.49 -19.82
C GLY A 55 15.71 23.34 -18.90
N ILE A 56 14.87 22.33 -19.11
CA ILE A 56 13.70 22.07 -18.27
C ILE A 56 14.10 21.08 -17.18
N ALA A 57 13.94 21.48 -15.93
CA ALA A 57 14.14 20.56 -14.81
C ALA A 57 13.03 19.51 -14.81
N VAL A 58 13.40 18.24 -14.65
CA VAL A 58 12.46 17.10 -14.62
C VAL A 58 12.86 16.17 -13.49
N TRP A 59 11.88 15.64 -12.74
CA TRP A 59 12.14 14.59 -11.76
C TRP A 59 12.83 13.38 -12.43
N SER A 60 13.76 12.75 -11.72
CA SER A 60 14.18 11.39 -12.10
C SER A 60 13.02 10.44 -11.86
N LEU A 61 12.91 9.37 -12.66
CA LEU A 61 11.79 8.43 -12.57
C LEU A 61 11.78 7.71 -11.21
N GLU A 62 12.95 7.25 -10.79
CA GLU A 62 13.19 6.65 -9.46
C GLU A 62 12.96 7.69 -8.34
N GLY A 63 13.49 8.91 -8.48
CA GLY A 63 13.36 9.95 -7.46
C GLY A 63 11.91 10.38 -7.21
N ALA A 64 11.08 10.42 -8.27
CA ALA A 64 9.65 10.65 -8.13
C ALA A 64 8.95 9.51 -7.37
N ALA A 65 9.27 8.25 -7.70
CA ALA A 65 8.75 7.08 -6.99
C ALA A 65 9.15 7.10 -5.51
N THR A 66 10.44 7.26 -5.21
CA THR A 66 10.94 7.36 -3.83
C THR A 66 10.29 8.51 -3.06
N ARG A 67 10.12 9.68 -3.68
CA ARG A 67 9.45 10.83 -3.05
C ARG A 67 7.99 10.52 -2.74
N PHE A 68 7.30 9.82 -3.65
CA PHE A 68 5.90 9.43 -3.48
C PHE A 68 5.75 8.36 -2.39
N GLU A 69 6.60 7.34 -2.35
CA GLU A 69 6.56 6.31 -1.30
C GLU A 69 6.87 6.87 0.09
N ALA A 70 7.78 7.84 0.18
CA ALA A 70 8.19 8.42 1.45
C ALA A 70 7.06 9.22 2.15
N GLU A 71 6.19 9.89 1.39
CA GLU A 71 5.23 10.85 1.96
C GLU A 71 3.81 10.80 1.39
N GLY A 72 3.58 10.01 0.34
CA GLY A 72 2.26 9.58 -0.07
C GLY A 72 2.00 8.20 0.48
N SER A 73 2.06 7.21 -0.41
CA SER A 73 1.87 5.81 -0.04
C SER A 73 2.86 4.90 -0.76
N ALA A 74 3.27 3.83 -0.06
CA ALA A 74 4.16 2.80 -0.59
C ALA A 74 3.39 1.51 -0.90
N ALA A 75 3.94 0.68 -1.80
CA ALA A 75 3.46 -0.69 -1.95
C ALA A 75 3.59 -1.44 -0.60
N PRO A 76 2.70 -2.39 -0.29
CA PRO A 76 2.84 -3.20 0.91
C PRO A 76 4.14 -4.00 0.86
N THR A 77 4.90 -3.99 1.96
CA THR A 77 6.13 -4.78 2.05
C THR A 77 5.83 -6.27 1.88
N GLU A 78 6.69 -6.94 1.13
CA GLU A 78 6.72 -8.40 1.02
C GLU A 78 7.82 -8.95 1.93
N VAL A 79 7.50 -9.99 2.68
CA VAL A 79 8.42 -10.66 3.60
C VAL A 79 8.36 -12.14 3.31
N SER A 80 9.52 -12.76 3.10
CA SER A 80 9.59 -14.20 2.82
C SER A 80 9.34 -15.03 4.09
N GLU A 81 8.83 -16.25 3.93
CA GLU A 81 8.67 -17.19 5.05
C GLU A 81 10.01 -17.49 5.74
N GLU A 82 11.09 -17.58 4.95
CA GLU A 82 12.46 -17.79 5.44
C GLU A 82 12.94 -16.64 6.33
N ASP A 83 12.63 -15.38 5.97
CA ASP A 83 12.97 -14.22 6.81
C ASP A 83 12.23 -14.24 8.15
N VAL A 84 10.95 -14.65 8.13
CA VAL A 84 10.15 -14.81 9.36
C VAL A 84 10.73 -15.91 10.24
N GLU A 85 11.09 -17.06 9.67
CA GLU A 85 11.72 -18.16 10.40
C GLU A 85 13.05 -17.72 11.03
N HIS A 86 13.93 -17.10 10.26
CA HIS A 86 15.19 -16.56 10.78
C HIS A 86 14.97 -15.53 11.89
N TRP A 87 13.96 -14.66 11.77
CA TRP A 87 13.63 -13.71 12.82
C TRP A 87 13.15 -14.42 14.10
N LEU A 88 12.28 -15.43 13.99
CA LEU A 88 11.79 -16.22 15.12
C LEU A 88 12.93 -16.96 15.84
N GLU A 89 13.87 -17.52 15.08
CA GLU A 89 15.06 -18.18 15.60
C GLU A 89 15.95 -17.20 16.38
N ARG A 90 16.23 -16.02 15.83
CA ARG A 90 17.05 -14.98 16.47
C ARG A 90 16.40 -14.46 17.76
N SER A 91 15.10 -14.15 17.72
CA SER A 91 14.33 -13.74 18.90
C SER A 91 14.40 -14.80 20.01
N SER A 92 14.17 -16.06 19.66
CA SER A 92 14.22 -17.17 20.62
C SER A 92 15.64 -17.43 21.16
N ALA A 93 16.67 -17.30 20.32
CA ALA A 93 18.06 -17.42 20.71
C ALA A 93 18.49 -16.30 21.68
N ALA A 94 18.04 -15.08 21.45
CA ALA A 94 18.28 -13.96 22.35
C ALA A 94 17.74 -14.21 23.76
N VAL A 95 16.51 -14.73 23.88
CA VAL A 95 15.92 -15.08 25.19
C VAL A 95 16.74 -16.12 25.92
N ARG A 96 17.23 -17.14 25.21
CA ARG A 96 18.12 -18.16 25.80
C ARG A 96 19.42 -17.54 26.30
N ASN A 97 20.03 -16.63 25.54
CA ASN A 97 21.25 -15.93 25.94
C ASN A 97 21.03 -14.99 27.13
N LEU A 98 19.88 -14.31 27.21
CA LEU A 98 19.50 -13.55 28.42
C LEU A 98 19.39 -14.48 29.64
N ALA A 99 18.78 -15.65 29.47
CA ALA A 99 18.61 -16.62 30.57
C ALA A 99 19.95 -17.20 31.05
N THR A 100 20.94 -17.39 30.17
CA THR A 100 22.28 -17.88 30.51
C THR A 100 23.24 -16.77 30.96
N GLY A 101 22.81 -15.50 30.88
CA GLY A 101 23.61 -14.33 31.27
C GLY A 101 24.57 -13.81 30.18
N ASP A 102 24.54 -14.36 28.97
CA ASP A 102 25.30 -13.84 27.82
C ASP A 102 24.62 -12.63 27.19
N ARG A 103 24.77 -11.48 27.86
CA ARG A 103 24.08 -10.23 27.50
C ARG A 103 24.57 -9.62 26.21
N ALA A 104 25.85 -9.75 25.89
CA ALA A 104 26.42 -9.15 24.68
C ALA A 104 25.82 -9.81 23.43
N THR A 105 25.81 -11.14 23.40
CA THR A 105 25.19 -11.89 22.31
C THR A 105 23.68 -11.66 22.25
N ALA A 106 23.00 -11.63 23.41
CA ALA A 106 21.57 -11.34 23.45
C ALA A 106 21.21 -9.98 22.86
N LEU A 107 21.92 -8.90 23.25
CA LEU A 107 21.67 -7.55 22.76
C LEU A 107 21.85 -7.44 21.25
N GLU A 108 22.90 -8.06 20.71
CA GLU A 108 23.13 -8.04 19.26
C GLU A 108 22.04 -8.79 18.49
N GLN A 109 21.63 -9.97 18.98
CA GLN A 109 20.53 -10.73 18.39
C GLN A 109 19.19 -9.97 18.47
N LEU A 110 18.91 -9.32 19.60
CA LEU A 110 17.71 -8.50 19.78
C LEU A 110 17.74 -7.28 18.86
N ARG A 111 18.89 -6.62 18.67
CA ARG A 111 19.01 -5.45 17.78
C ARG A 111 18.63 -5.83 16.34
N GLN A 112 19.20 -6.93 15.84
CA GLN A 112 18.89 -7.44 14.50
C GLN A 112 17.41 -7.85 14.38
N ALA A 113 16.86 -8.52 15.41
CA ALA A 113 15.45 -8.90 15.41
C ALA A 113 14.51 -7.69 15.49
N GLN A 114 14.89 -6.63 16.22
CA GLN A 114 14.15 -5.37 16.27
C GLN A 114 14.19 -4.64 14.94
N GLU A 115 15.36 -4.52 14.30
CA GLU A 115 15.50 -3.89 12.97
C GLU A 115 14.54 -4.51 11.95
N PHE A 116 14.47 -5.85 11.92
CA PHE A 116 13.50 -6.57 11.08
C PHE A 116 12.05 -6.30 11.51
N SER A 117 11.76 -6.34 12.82
CA SER A 117 10.42 -6.06 13.36
C SER A 117 9.93 -4.66 12.97
N HIS A 118 10.80 -3.66 12.98
CA HIS A 118 10.49 -2.29 12.55
C HIS A 118 10.27 -2.17 11.05
N ALA A 119 11.10 -2.84 10.25
CA ALA A 119 11.01 -2.81 8.80
C ALA A 119 9.74 -3.52 8.28
N ALA A 120 9.31 -4.59 8.96
CA ALA A 120 8.24 -5.48 8.53
C ALA A 120 6.98 -5.43 9.42
N ALA A 121 6.83 -4.41 10.27
CA ALA A 121 5.78 -4.34 11.28
C ALA A 121 4.37 -4.54 10.68
N GLU A 122 4.09 -3.90 9.55
CA GLU A 122 2.80 -3.97 8.86
C GLU A 122 2.46 -5.35 8.29
N VAL A 123 3.46 -6.22 8.14
CA VAL A 123 3.27 -7.62 7.73
C VAL A 123 3.20 -8.52 8.95
N LEU A 124 4.19 -8.42 9.85
CA LEU A 124 4.31 -9.29 11.02
C LEU A 124 3.11 -9.15 11.97
N ASN A 125 2.61 -7.94 12.18
CA ASN A 125 1.52 -7.72 13.13
C ASN A 125 0.13 -8.11 12.61
N ARG A 126 0.01 -8.55 11.35
CA ARG A 126 -1.30 -8.91 10.78
C ARG A 126 -1.86 -10.18 11.41
N GLU A 127 -0.98 -11.10 11.77
CA GLU A 127 -1.30 -12.33 12.47
C GLU A 127 -1.16 -12.12 13.98
N GLN A 128 -2.15 -12.57 14.75
CA GLN A 128 -2.19 -12.32 16.19
C GLN A 128 -0.98 -12.93 16.92
N GLU A 129 -0.54 -14.12 16.52
CA GLU A 129 0.60 -14.81 17.14
C GLU A 129 1.92 -14.09 16.86
N LEU A 130 2.15 -13.70 15.61
CA LEU A 130 3.33 -12.93 15.22
C LEU A 130 3.32 -11.54 15.86
N SER A 131 2.17 -10.87 15.95
CA SER A 131 2.06 -9.57 16.63
C SER A 131 2.46 -9.65 18.12
N ARG A 132 2.01 -10.69 18.83
CA ARG A 132 2.47 -10.94 20.21
C ARG A 132 3.97 -11.17 20.25
N ARG A 133 4.53 -11.93 19.29
CA ARG A 133 5.96 -12.18 19.20
C ARG A 133 6.77 -10.91 18.92
N VAL A 134 6.27 -9.99 18.10
CA VAL A 134 6.88 -8.67 17.86
C VAL A 134 6.96 -7.89 19.17
N LEU A 135 5.85 -7.80 19.91
CA LEU A 135 5.83 -7.12 21.21
C LEU A 135 6.79 -7.79 22.20
N ASP A 136 6.75 -9.11 22.33
CA ASP A 136 7.62 -9.86 23.24
C ASP A 136 9.11 -9.63 22.91
N THR A 137 9.47 -9.68 21.63
CA THR A 137 10.85 -9.46 21.18
C THR A 137 11.33 -8.06 21.55
N CYS A 138 10.46 -7.06 21.45
CA CYS A 138 10.78 -5.68 21.85
C CYS A 138 10.92 -5.56 23.37
N LEU A 139 10.04 -6.18 24.15
CA LEU A 139 10.12 -6.16 25.61
C LEU A 139 11.33 -6.94 26.15
N PHE A 140 11.86 -7.91 25.42
CA PHE A 140 13.16 -8.52 25.76
C PHE A 140 14.32 -7.54 25.60
N MET A 141 14.25 -6.59 24.67
CA MET A 141 15.22 -5.49 24.58
C MET A 141 15.10 -4.56 25.80
N VAL A 142 13.87 -4.20 26.20
CA VAL A 142 13.64 -3.42 27.43
C VAL A 142 14.26 -4.11 28.65
N ARG A 143 14.03 -5.42 28.79
CA ARG A 143 14.65 -6.23 29.86
C ARG A 143 16.17 -6.15 29.84
N ALA A 144 16.79 -6.36 28.68
CA ALA A 144 18.24 -6.33 28.54
C ALA A 144 18.82 -4.95 28.91
N LEU A 145 18.12 -3.87 28.58
CA LEU A 145 18.51 -2.50 28.93
C LEU A 145 18.37 -2.20 30.43
N LEU A 146 17.29 -2.68 31.08
CA LEU A 146 17.12 -2.56 32.53
C LEU A 146 18.21 -3.31 33.30
N GLU A 147 18.59 -4.52 32.85
CA GLU A 147 19.67 -5.29 33.48
C GLU A 147 21.05 -4.62 33.37
N THR A 148 21.22 -3.64 32.46
CA THR A 148 22.46 -2.87 32.28
C THR A 148 22.38 -1.47 32.91
N ASN A 149 21.44 -1.23 33.83
CA ASN A 149 21.19 0.06 34.52
C ASN A 149 21.00 1.24 33.55
N SER A 150 20.39 0.99 32.40
CA SER A 150 20.16 1.99 31.36
C SER A 150 18.67 2.39 31.30
N GLU A 151 18.14 2.90 32.42
CA GLU A 151 16.70 3.19 32.59
C GLU A 151 16.14 4.09 31.49
N SER A 152 16.82 5.18 31.13
CA SER A 152 16.36 6.09 30.07
C SER A 152 16.28 5.43 28.70
N ARG A 153 17.21 4.51 28.38
CA ARG A 153 17.18 3.73 27.14
C ARG A 153 16.07 2.69 27.17
N ALA A 154 15.84 2.06 28.32
CA ALA A 154 14.75 1.11 28.51
C ALA A 154 13.37 1.77 28.36
N GLU A 155 13.20 2.98 28.88
CA GLU A 155 11.98 3.77 28.74
C GLU A 155 11.74 4.19 27.29
N ALA A 156 12.75 4.71 26.59
CA ALA A 156 12.66 5.02 25.16
C ALA A 156 12.31 3.78 24.31
N MET A 157 12.88 2.61 24.65
CA MET A 157 12.56 1.34 24.01
C MET A 157 11.13 0.89 24.34
N ALA A 158 10.62 1.10 25.56
CA ALA A 158 9.24 0.77 25.91
C ALA A 158 8.24 1.62 25.13
N GLU A 159 8.51 2.91 24.92
CA GLU A 159 7.74 3.78 24.03
C GLU A 159 7.73 3.22 22.59
N GLU A 160 8.89 2.78 22.11
CA GLU A 160 9.03 2.17 20.79
C GLU A 160 8.24 0.87 20.64
N CYS A 161 8.33 -0.05 21.61
CA CYS A 161 7.53 -1.29 21.64
C CYS A 161 6.05 -0.98 21.53
N ARG A 162 5.63 0.07 22.24
CA ARG A 162 4.24 0.44 22.31
C ARG A 162 3.73 1.12 21.03
N ARG A 163 4.58 1.88 20.33
CA ARG A 163 4.30 2.36 18.96
C ARG A 163 4.24 1.19 17.97
N LEU A 164 5.15 0.23 18.10
CA LEU A 164 5.28 -0.89 17.17
C LEU A 164 4.06 -1.82 17.21
N VAL A 165 3.52 -2.10 18.40
CA VAL A 165 2.30 -2.89 18.60
C VAL A 165 1.29 -2.12 19.45
N PRO A 166 0.52 -1.20 18.83
CA PRO A 166 -0.51 -0.46 19.53
C PRO A 166 -1.53 -1.41 20.16
N ARG A 167 -1.87 -1.18 21.43
CA ARG A 167 -2.83 -2.00 22.21
C ARG A 167 -2.44 -3.47 22.42
N GLY A 168 -1.18 -3.85 22.19
CA GLY A 168 -0.72 -5.20 22.49
C GLY A 168 -0.54 -5.42 24.00
N ASP A 169 -1.08 -6.50 24.56
CA ASP A 169 -0.92 -6.81 25.98
C ASP A 169 0.33 -7.67 26.22
N PRO A 170 1.26 -7.26 27.11
CA PRO A 170 2.42 -8.07 27.44
C PRO A 170 2.00 -9.31 28.23
N SER A 171 2.67 -10.44 27.97
CA SER A 171 2.48 -11.63 28.81
C SER A 171 3.22 -11.51 30.14
N ALA A 172 2.47 -11.45 31.24
CA ALA A 172 3.04 -11.45 32.59
C ALA A 172 3.83 -12.73 32.94
N PHE A 173 3.63 -13.81 32.16
CA PHE A 173 4.42 -15.03 32.29
C PHE A 173 5.79 -14.91 31.61
N MET A 174 5.89 -14.15 30.52
CA MET A 174 7.11 -14.03 29.72
C MET A 174 8.04 -12.92 30.20
N HIS A 175 7.50 -11.87 30.82
CA HIS A 175 8.25 -10.67 31.17
C HIS A 175 8.23 -10.42 32.68
N PRO A 176 9.37 -10.02 33.29
CA PRO A 176 9.43 -9.71 34.71
C PRO A 176 8.65 -8.42 35.05
N PRO A 177 8.23 -8.22 36.32
CA PRO A 177 7.44 -7.05 36.72
C PRO A 177 8.04 -5.71 36.33
N ALA A 178 9.36 -5.54 36.46
CA ALA A 178 10.05 -4.30 36.09
C ALA A 178 9.88 -3.90 34.62
N VAL A 179 9.71 -4.87 33.70
CA VAL A 179 9.46 -4.61 32.28
C VAL A 179 8.01 -4.18 32.06
N ILE A 180 7.07 -4.83 32.74
CA ILE A 180 5.64 -4.48 32.68
C ILE A 180 5.43 -3.08 33.25
N GLU A 181 6.04 -2.77 34.40
CA GLU A 181 6.00 -1.44 35.01
C GLU A 181 6.59 -0.36 34.10
N ALA A 182 7.63 -0.67 33.32
CA ALA A 182 8.18 0.27 32.33
C ALA A 182 7.16 0.58 31.22
N LEU A 183 6.43 -0.42 30.75
CA LEU A 183 5.38 -0.23 29.75
C LEU A 183 4.17 0.51 30.33
N ASP A 184 3.77 0.19 31.56
CA ASP A 184 2.67 0.86 32.26
C ASP A 184 2.97 2.36 32.50
N ARG A 185 4.24 2.72 32.78
CA ARG A 185 4.65 4.13 32.87
C ARG A 185 4.46 4.86 31.55
N VAL A 186 4.83 4.22 30.44
CA VAL A 186 4.60 4.76 29.09
C VAL A 186 3.11 4.91 28.82
N ASP A 187 2.28 3.94 29.20
CA ASP A 187 0.83 4.06 29.02
C ASP A 187 0.22 5.16 29.88
N GLY A 188 0.74 5.36 31.09
CA GLY A 188 0.37 6.48 31.95
C GLY A 188 0.75 7.84 31.35
N SER A 189 1.95 7.97 30.77
CA SER A 189 2.41 9.24 30.18
C SER A 189 1.66 9.64 28.91
N ARG A 190 1.10 8.68 28.16
CA ARG A 190 0.19 8.97 27.03
C ARG A 190 -1.01 9.82 27.44
N ALA A 191 -1.51 9.64 28.65
CA ALA A 191 -2.65 10.41 29.16
C ALA A 191 -2.31 11.90 29.28
N ASP A 192 -1.02 12.25 29.41
CA ASP A 192 -0.58 13.64 29.53
C ASP A 192 -0.50 14.35 28.17
N GLN A 193 -0.23 13.62 27.07
CA GLN A 193 -0.10 14.16 25.70
C GLN A 193 -0.62 13.19 24.63
N PRO A 194 -1.93 12.88 24.61
CA PRO A 194 -2.46 11.89 23.68
C PRO A 194 -2.45 12.41 22.24
N GLY A 195 -1.93 11.60 21.32
CA GLY A 195 -2.16 11.74 19.89
C GLY A 195 -3.47 11.06 19.50
N THR A 196 -4.26 11.70 18.65
CA THR A 196 -5.46 11.09 18.06
C THR A 196 -5.27 11.01 16.55
N LEU A 197 -5.42 9.83 15.97
CA LEU A 197 -5.37 9.63 14.53
C LEU A 197 -6.76 9.34 13.99
N ARG A 198 -7.26 10.22 13.13
CA ARG A 198 -8.47 10.01 12.34
C ARG A 198 -8.11 9.35 11.02
N VAL A 199 -8.76 8.24 10.70
CA VAL A 199 -8.60 7.53 9.43
C VAL A 199 -9.92 7.51 8.68
N ASP A 200 -9.93 8.15 7.52
CA ASP A 200 -11.05 8.17 6.58
C ASP A 200 -10.68 7.39 5.31
N SER A 201 -11.65 6.77 4.65
CA SER A 201 -11.41 6.13 3.35
C SER A 201 -12.55 6.33 2.36
N LEU A 202 -12.20 6.17 1.08
CA LEU A 202 -13.13 6.15 -0.04
C LEU A 202 -12.99 4.80 -0.80
N PRO A 203 -14.00 3.92 -0.78
CA PRO A 203 -15.25 4.02 -0.01
C PRO A 203 -15.04 3.93 1.51
N SER A 204 -16.04 4.28 2.31
CA SER A 204 -16.03 4.09 3.78
C SER A 204 -16.35 2.64 4.15
N GLY A 205 -16.12 2.26 5.42
CA GLY A 205 -16.41 0.92 5.95
C GLY A 205 -15.27 -0.08 5.78
N CYS A 206 -14.05 0.42 5.54
CA CYS A 206 -12.89 -0.42 5.22
C CYS A 206 -12.08 -0.71 6.47
N ALA A 207 -11.54 -1.92 6.58
CA ALA A 207 -10.75 -2.32 7.74
C ALA A 207 -9.50 -1.43 7.85
N VAL A 208 -9.29 -0.85 9.03
CA VAL A 208 -8.13 0.00 9.32
C VAL A 208 -7.10 -0.80 10.07
N ARG A 209 -5.87 -0.83 9.54
CA ARG A 209 -4.70 -1.39 10.19
C ARG A 209 -3.68 -0.31 10.48
N VAL A 210 -3.11 -0.34 11.69
CA VAL A 210 -2.01 0.53 12.11
C VAL A 210 -0.83 -0.35 12.50
N ASN A 211 0.30 -0.16 11.82
CA ASN A 211 1.46 -1.04 11.89
C ASN A 211 1.05 -2.51 11.75
N GLY A 212 0.09 -2.83 10.85
CA GLY A 212 -0.41 -4.19 10.61
C GLY A 212 -1.51 -4.67 11.57
N VAL A 213 -1.65 -4.06 12.75
CA VAL A 213 -2.69 -4.41 13.75
C VAL A 213 -4.05 -3.86 13.31
N ILE A 214 -5.08 -4.69 13.25
CA ILE A 214 -6.44 -4.24 12.94
C ILE A 214 -7.06 -3.51 14.14
N LEU A 215 -7.53 -2.28 13.93
CA LEU A 215 -8.07 -1.42 14.99
C LEU A 215 -9.55 -1.07 14.83
N GLY A 216 -10.14 -1.28 13.65
CA GLY A 216 -11.55 -0.99 13.38
C GLY A 216 -11.85 -0.85 11.90
N GLN A 217 -12.87 -0.05 11.57
CA GLN A 217 -13.27 0.27 10.19
C GLN A 217 -13.45 1.78 10.01
N THR A 218 -13.19 2.30 8.81
CA THR A 218 -13.37 3.72 8.50
C THR A 218 -14.84 4.16 8.47
N PRO A 219 -15.17 5.41 8.85
CA PRO A 219 -14.28 6.38 9.50
C PRO A 219 -13.95 5.95 10.93
N LEU A 220 -12.68 6.05 11.33
CA LEU A 220 -12.19 5.61 12.65
C LEU A 220 -11.36 6.70 13.32
N ASP A 221 -11.71 7.07 14.55
CA ASP A 221 -10.86 7.87 15.42
C ASP A 221 -10.11 6.94 16.39
N ILE A 222 -8.77 7.02 16.38
CA ILE A 222 -7.88 6.19 17.17
C ILE A 222 -7.24 7.09 18.24
N PRO A 223 -7.77 7.11 19.48
CA PRO A 223 -7.21 7.90 20.56
C PRO A 223 -5.98 7.23 21.17
N ASP A 224 -5.31 7.98 22.05
CA ASP A 224 -4.25 7.50 22.95
C ASP A 224 -3.05 6.86 22.23
N LEU A 225 -2.74 7.34 21.03
CA LEU A 225 -1.50 7.00 20.34
C LEU A 225 -0.35 7.82 20.90
N LEU A 226 0.81 7.18 21.07
CA LEU A 226 2.05 7.90 21.35
C LEU A 226 2.45 8.74 20.14
N PRO A 227 3.01 9.93 20.34
CA PRO A 227 3.62 10.67 19.24
C PRO A 227 4.68 9.84 18.50
N GLY A 228 4.65 9.87 17.17
CA GLY A 228 5.55 9.12 16.31
C GLY A 228 4.96 8.82 14.94
N ARG A 229 5.74 8.12 14.12
CA ARG A 229 5.32 7.69 12.78
C ARG A 229 4.65 6.31 12.85
N TYR A 230 3.52 6.19 12.17
CA TYR A 230 2.75 4.96 12.05
C TYR A 230 2.53 4.63 10.57
N ARG A 231 2.38 3.34 10.28
CA ARG A 231 2.00 2.81 8.97
C ARG A 231 0.51 2.50 8.97
N VAL A 232 -0.26 3.18 8.14
CA VAL A 232 -1.71 3.05 8.07
C VAL A 232 -2.10 2.37 6.77
N GLN A 233 -2.97 1.38 6.85
CA GLN A 233 -3.59 0.74 5.69
C GLN A 233 -5.11 0.73 5.88
N ALA A 234 -5.84 1.03 4.81
CA ALA A 234 -7.28 0.80 4.72
C ALA A 234 -7.54 -0.30 3.69
N GLU A 235 -8.34 -1.31 4.07
CA GLU A 235 -8.58 -2.50 3.27
C GLU A 235 -10.09 -2.75 3.18
N CYS A 236 -10.70 -2.46 2.03
CA CYS A 236 -12.11 -2.76 1.78
C CYS A 236 -12.32 -4.15 1.16
N ASP A 237 -11.25 -4.77 0.68
CA ASP A 237 -11.24 -6.04 -0.02
C ASP A 237 -10.23 -6.97 0.68
N PRO A 238 -10.63 -8.18 1.11
CA PRO A 238 -9.72 -9.13 1.73
C PRO A 238 -8.66 -9.69 0.79
N GLU A 239 -8.86 -9.66 -0.53
CA GLU A 239 -7.94 -10.23 -1.52
C GLU A 239 -6.75 -9.30 -1.83
N HIS A 240 -6.93 -8.00 -1.67
CA HIS A 240 -5.94 -6.99 -2.04
C HIS A 240 -5.42 -6.24 -0.82
N ARG A 241 -4.10 -6.29 -0.62
CA ARG A 241 -3.45 -5.46 0.40
C ARG A 241 -3.48 -3.99 -0.02
N GLY A 242 -3.92 -3.13 0.88
CA GLY A 242 -3.88 -1.68 0.65
C GLY A 242 -2.43 -1.16 0.63
N ARG A 243 -2.21 -0.04 -0.06
CA ARG A 243 -0.94 0.70 0.03
C ARG A 243 -0.73 1.20 1.45
N VAL A 244 0.53 1.36 1.84
CA VAL A 244 0.94 1.79 3.18
C VAL A 244 1.09 3.31 3.18
N HIS A 245 0.27 4.00 3.98
CA HIS A 245 0.33 5.45 4.18
C HIS A 245 1.10 5.75 5.46
N ALA A 246 2.06 6.68 5.40
CA ALA A 246 2.74 7.14 6.60
C ALA A 246 1.89 8.19 7.33
N ALA A 247 1.66 7.98 8.63
CA ALA A 247 0.95 8.92 9.50
C ALA A 247 1.90 9.43 10.58
N GLU A 248 2.17 10.74 10.59
CA GLU A 248 2.88 11.36 11.71
C GLU A 248 1.86 11.81 12.76
N VAL A 249 1.89 11.15 13.91
CA VAL A 249 1.05 11.49 15.05
C VAL A 249 1.88 12.37 15.98
N ILE A 250 1.37 13.56 16.26
CA ILE A 250 1.87 14.45 17.30
C ILE A 250 0.85 14.52 18.45
N ALA A 251 1.13 15.28 19.50
CA ALA A 251 0.11 15.59 20.49
C ALA A 251 -1.05 16.36 19.82
N GLY A 252 -2.27 15.82 19.88
CA GLY A 252 -3.44 16.36 19.20
C GLY A 252 -3.92 15.56 17.97
N PRO A 253 -4.79 16.14 17.13
CA PRO A 253 -5.41 15.43 16.01
C PRO A 253 -4.49 15.36 14.79
N ALA A 254 -4.37 14.15 14.23
CA ALA A 254 -3.81 13.86 12.91
C ALA A 254 -4.89 13.22 12.04
N GLU A 255 -4.86 13.43 10.72
CA GLU A 255 -5.82 12.85 9.78
C GLU A 255 -5.08 12.16 8.63
N VAL A 256 -5.53 10.95 8.27
CA VAL A 256 -5.13 10.24 7.06
C VAL A 256 -6.38 9.90 6.27
N ARG A 257 -6.36 10.24 4.98
CA ARG A 257 -7.44 9.92 4.04
C ARG A 257 -6.93 9.00 2.95
N VAL A 258 -7.56 7.83 2.82
CA VAL A 258 -7.18 6.79 1.87
C VAL A 258 -8.22 6.66 0.76
N ASP A 259 -7.87 7.01 -0.48
CA ASP A 259 -8.68 6.69 -1.65
C ASP A 259 -8.20 5.35 -2.22
N LEU A 260 -8.97 4.29 -2.01
CA LEU A 260 -8.55 2.94 -2.41
C LEU A 260 -8.59 2.70 -3.92
N ARG A 261 -9.32 3.51 -4.68
CA ARG A 261 -9.31 3.45 -6.14
C ARG A 261 -8.06 4.14 -6.67
N PHE A 262 -7.69 5.29 -6.10
CA PHE A 262 -6.42 5.95 -6.41
C PHE A 262 -5.22 5.07 -6.04
N ASP A 263 -5.21 4.49 -4.83
CA ASP A 263 -4.14 3.61 -4.39
C ASP A 263 -3.96 2.40 -5.33
N ARG A 264 -5.05 1.80 -5.82
CA ARG A 264 -4.99 0.70 -6.79
C ARG A 264 -4.42 1.12 -8.14
N ALA A 265 -4.63 2.37 -8.54
CA ALA A 265 -4.11 2.88 -9.79
C ALA A 265 -2.61 3.18 -9.73
N ILE A 266 -2.02 3.36 -8.55
CA ILE A 266 -0.61 3.77 -8.40
C ILE A 266 0.30 2.56 -8.25
N GLU A 267 1.39 2.57 -9.03
CA GLU A 267 2.49 1.62 -8.90
C GLU A 267 3.83 2.33 -8.79
N THR A 268 4.73 1.78 -7.96
CA THR A 268 5.99 2.42 -7.58
C THR A 268 7.23 1.51 -7.66
N ASP A 269 7.09 0.24 -8.08
CA ASP A 269 8.17 -0.77 -8.02
C ASP A 269 9.45 -0.36 -8.78
N SER A 270 9.32 0.22 -9.97
CA SER A 270 10.44 0.68 -10.81
C SER A 270 10.31 2.14 -11.25
N VAL A 271 9.08 2.59 -11.47
CA VAL A 271 8.73 3.95 -11.87
C VAL A 271 7.39 4.31 -11.24
N LEU A 272 7.19 5.59 -10.91
CA LEU A 272 5.89 6.08 -10.49
C LEU A 272 4.96 6.15 -11.70
N ARG A 273 3.96 5.26 -11.76
CA ARG A 273 3.02 5.16 -12.89
C ARG A 273 1.58 4.99 -12.43
N LEU A 274 0.66 5.25 -13.35
CA LEU A 274 -0.76 4.99 -13.19
C LEU A 274 -1.18 3.81 -14.08
N ARG A 275 -1.75 2.76 -13.49
CA ARG A 275 -2.30 1.60 -14.19
C ARG A 275 -3.81 1.54 -13.96
N TYR A 276 -4.56 1.31 -15.04
CA TYR A 276 -6.01 1.19 -15.00
C TYR A 276 -6.46 -0.15 -15.56
N GLU A 277 -7.60 -0.65 -15.08
CA GLU A 277 -8.19 -1.91 -15.58
C GLU A 277 -8.74 -1.77 -17.00
N SER A 278 -9.14 -0.56 -17.40
CA SER A 278 -9.73 -0.31 -18.72
C SER A 278 -9.43 1.10 -19.27
N PRO A 279 -9.49 1.29 -20.59
CA PRO A 279 -9.39 2.62 -21.20
C PRO A 279 -10.45 3.61 -20.71
N GLN A 280 -11.65 3.13 -20.38
CA GLN A 280 -12.73 3.98 -19.87
C GLN A 280 -12.43 4.48 -18.46
N ASP A 281 -11.85 3.63 -17.62
CA ASP A 281 -11.44 3.98 -16.26
C ASP A 281 -10.30 5.02 -16.30
N ARG A 282 -9.29 4.76 -17.14
CA ARG A 282 -8.22 5.71 -17.45
C ARG A 282 -8.79 7.07 -17.83
N SER A 283 -9.62 7.15 -18.87
CA SER A 283 -10.16 8.42 -19.37
C SER A 283 -10.93 9.23 -18.31
N LYS A 284 -11.54 8.57 -17.33
CA LYS A 284 -12.26 9.23 -16.23
C LYS A 284 -11.35 9.78 -15.14
N HIS A 285 -10.24 9.10 -14.85
CA HIS A 285 -9.49 9.33 -13.62
C HIS A 285 -8.04 9.80 -13.79
N HIS A 286 -7.39 9.53 -14.92
CA HIS A 286 -5.95 9.77 -15.12
C HIS A 286 -5.46 11.19 -14.79
N VAL A 287 -6.23 12.22 -15.15
CA VAL A 287 -5.84 13.61 -14.84
C VAL A 287 -5.92 13.89 -13.34
N ALA A 288 -7.05 13.54 -12.70
CA ALA A 288 -7.25 13.75 -11.27
C ALA A 288 -6.23 12.97 -10.42
N ASP A 289 -5.86 11.78 -10.89
CA ASP A 289 -4.86 10.92 -10.25
C ASP A 289 -3.46 11.48 -10.40
N ALA A 290 -3.11 12.01 -11.57
CA ALA A 290 -1.86 12.71 -11.77
C ALA A 290 -1.75 13.98 -10.92
N GLU A 291 -2.85 14.73 -10.74
CA GLU A 291 -2.90 15.83 -9.77
C GLU A 291 -2.75 15.34 -8.33
N GLY A 292 -3.31 14.18 -8.01
CA GLY A 292 -3.11 13.50 -6.73
C GLY A 292 -1.64 13.22 -6.45
N ILE A 293 -0.92 12.70 -7.46
CA ILE A 293 0.53 12.51 -7.41
C ILE A 293 1.26 13.86 -7.23
N ALA A 294 0.87 14.89 -7.99
CA ALA A 294 1.52 16.21 -7.96
C ALA A 294 1.43 16.92 -6.59
N LYS A 295 0.45 16.56 -5.76
CA LYS A 295 0.34 17.05 -4.37
C LYS A 295 1.43 16.48 -3.46
N VAL A 296 1.91 15.28 -3.75
CA VAL A 296 2.95 14.57 -2.98
C VAL A 296 4.34 14.80 -3.58
N VAL A 297 4.42 14.81 -4.91
CA VAL A 297 5.64 15.06 -5.70
C VAL A 297 5.45 16.41 -6.39
N PRO A 298 5.93 17.53 -5.81
CA PRO A 298 5.71 18.86 -6.36
C PRO A 298 6.18 18.94 -7.81
N ALA A 299 5.29 19.39 -8.68
CA ALA A 299 5.53 19.43 -10.12
C ALA A 299 5.03 20.74 -10.73
N GLY A 300 5.88 21.43 -11.49
CA GLY A 300 5.50 22.65 -12.22
C GLY A 300 4.66 22.37 -13.47
N ALA A 301 4.74 21.14 -13.99
CA ALA A 301 3.89 20.61 -15.06
C ALA A 301 3.83 19.08 -14.98
N LEU A 302 2.73 18.51 -15.47
CA LEU A 302 2.53 17.07 -15.56
C LEU A 302 2.57 16.64 -17.02
N LEU A 303 3.46 15.70 -17.34
CA LEU A 303 3.54 15.07 -18.65
C LEU A 303 3.03 13.63 -18.55
N LEU A 304 1.79 13.41 -18.97
CA LEU A 304 1.21 12.07 -19.01
C LEU A 304 1.62 11.38 -20.30
N MET A 305 2.08 10.14 -20.18
CA MET A 305 2.56 9.36 -21.32
C MET A 305 1.79 8.06 -21.40
N SER A 306 1.04 7.86 -22.48
CA SER A 306 0.20 6.67 -22.67
C SER A 306 0.37 6.05 -24.06
N THR A 307 -0.14 4.83 -24.23
CA THR A 307 -0.19 4.15 -25.53
C THR A 307 -1.65 3.86 -25.90
N PRO A 308 -2.34 4.77 -26.61
CA PRO A 308 -3.72 4.53 -27.03
C PRO A 308 -3.86 3.37 -28.03
N THR A 309 -2.80 3.10 -28.81
CA THR A 309 -2.67 1.93 -29.69
C THR A 309 -1.29 1.29 -29.48
N LEU A 310 -1.07 0.10 -30.06
CA LEU A 310 0.19 -0.65 -29.91
C LEU A 310 1.42 0.07 -30.49
N ASP A 311 1.21 0.98 -31.43
CA ASP A 311 2.23 1.63 -32.25
C ASP A 311 2.24 3.15 -32.11
N VAL A 312 1.42 3.72 -31.21
CA VAL A 312 1.37 5.16 -30.95
C VAL A 312 1.59 5.43 -29.47
N ILE A 313 2.50 6.36 -29.18
CA ILE A 313 2.64 7.00 -27.87
C ILE A 313 1.98 8.37 -27.95
N GLU A 314 1.17 8.66 -26.94
CA GLU A 314 0.55 9.96 -26.72
C GLU A 314 1.19 10.62 -25.50
N LEU A 315 1.63 11.86 -25.68
CA LEU A 315 2.23 12.71 -24.66
C LEU A 315 1.29 13.88 -24.42
N GLU A 316 0.74 13.98 -23.21
CA GLU A 316 -0.20 15.03 -22.81
C GLU A 316 0.46 15.93 -21.76
N LEU A 317 0.55 17.21 -22.03
CA LEU A 317 1.13 18.19 -21.12
C LEU A 317 0.04 18.97 -20.42
N TYR A 318 0.00 18.86 -19.09
CA TYR A 318 -0.90 19.61 -18.23
C TYR A 318 -0.14 20.63 -17.39
N ARG A 319 -0.74 21.81 -17.19
CA ARG A 319 -0.22 22.88 -16.33
C ARG A 319 -1.35 23.55 -15.53
N GLY A 320 -0.99 24.15 -14.40
CA GLY A 320 -1.91 24.88 -13.53
C GLY A 320 -2.55 24.03 -12.43
N ALA A 321 -3.35 24.67 -11.58
CA ALA A 321 -4.14 24.05 -10.53
C ALA A 321 -5.55 24.68 -10.52
N PRO A 322 -6.60 24.03 -11.05
CA PRO A 322 -6.60 22.66 -11.62
C PRO A 322 -5.78 22.55 -12.91
N ALA A 323 -5.27 21.35 -13.17
CA ALA A 323 -4.43 21.00 -14.30
C ALA A 323 -5.25 21.04 -15.60
N ALA A 324 -4.85 21.91 -16.53
CA ALA A 324 -5.47 22.02 -17.85
C ALA A 324 -4.51 21.47 -18.91
N LEU A 325 -5.06 20.74 -19.90
CA LEU A 325 -4.30 20.26 -21.05
C LEU A 325 -3.86 21.46 -21.90
N VAL A 326 -2.55 21.67 -22.02
CA VAL A 326 -1.95 22.77 -22.80
C VAL A 326 -1.24 22.30 -24.06
N GLY A 327 -0.91 21.01 -24.16
CA GLY A 327 -0.27 20.44 -25.34
C GLY A 327 -0.46 18.94 -25.43
N LEU A 328 -0.48 18.43 -26.65
CA LEU A 328 -0.62 17.00 -26.93
C LEU A 328 0.25 16.61 -28.13
N ALA A 329 0.98 15.51 -28.03
CA ALA A 329 1.76 15.00 -29.15
C ALA A 329 1.59 13.50 -29.32
N ARG A 330 1.23 13.05 -30.52
CA ARG A 330 1.19 11.63 -30.89
C ARG A 330 2.39 11.28 -31.75
N ILE A 331 3.14 10.25 -31.38
CA ILE A 331 4.32 9.78 -32.09
C ILE A 331 4.26 8.27 -32.31
N THR A 332 4.87 7.78 -33.38
CA THR A 332 5.02 6.34 -33.58
C THR A 332 5.96 5.73 -32.55
N THR A 333 5.62 4.54 -32.06
CA THR A 333 6.49 3.72 -31.20
C THR A 333 6.70 2.34 -31.79
N GLY A 334 7.76 1.68 -31.34
CA GLY A 334 8.04 0.29 -31.67
C GLY A 334 8.59 -0.46 -30.46
N PRO A 335 9.14 -1.67 -30.64
CA PRO A 335 9.60 -2.52 -29.53
C PRO A 335 10.70 -1.92 -28.63
N ARG A 336 11.37 -0.85 -29.07
CA ARG A 336 12.41 -0.13 -28.30
C ARG A 336 11.94 1.24 -27.83
N GLY A 337 10.63 1.48 -27.82
CA GLY A 337 10.02 2.79 -27.61
C GLY A 337 10.16 3.71 -28.82
N ALA A 338 9.70 4.96 -28.68
CA ALA A 338 9.76 5.96 -29.73
C ALA A 338 11.20 6.35 -30.11
N GLY A 339 11.39 6.79 -31.36
CA GLY A 339 12.65 7.30 -31.89
C GLY A 339 13.04 8.64 -31.27
N ARG A 340 14.35 8.92 -31.14
CA ARG A 340 14.82 10.21 -30.58
C ARG A 340 14.35 11.42 -31.39
N GLY A 341 14.31 11.29 -32.72
CA GLY A 341 13.84 12.36 -33.61
C GLY A 341 12.37 12.70 -33.37
N ASP A 342 11.52 11.68 -33.26
CA ASP A 342 10.08 11.86 -33.03
C ASP A 342 9.83 12.48 -31.65
N ILE A 343 10.56 12.03 -30.62
CA ILE A 343 10.52 12.63 -29.28
C ILE A 343 10.93 14.10 -29.31
N ALA A 344 12.00 14.46 -30.03
CA ALA A 344 12.46 15.85 -30.13
C ALA A 344 11.44 16.77 -30.82
N LEU A 345 10.72 16.24 -31.81
CA LEU A 345 9.60 16.94 -32.47
C LEU A 345 8.40 17.07 -31.53
N ALA A 346 8.03 15.99 -30.83
CA ALA A 346 6.94 15.98 -29.86
C ALA A 346 7.18 16.98 -28.72
N VAL A 347 8.35 16.92 -28.07
CA VAL A 347 8.73 17.86 -27.01
C VAL A 347 8.70 19.30 -27.52
N ARG A 348 9.15 19.57 -28.76
CA ARG A 348 9.06 20.91 -29.33
C ARG A 348 7.62 21.40 -29.45
N ALA A 349 6.71 20.56 -29.95
CA ALA A 349 5.29 20.90 -30.06
C ALA A 349 4.67 21.18 -28.68
N LEU A 350 4.96 20.33 -27.69
CA LEU A 350 4.48 20.49 -26.31
C LEU A 350 4.98 21.80 -25.66
N LEU A 351 6.22 22.20 -25.90
CA LEU A 351 6.77 23.46 -25.37
C LEU A 351 6.23 24.71 -26.07
N GLN A 352 5.59 24.53 -27.21
CA GLN A 352 4.87 25.58 -27.92
C GLN A 352 3.37 25.57 -27.59
N ASP A 353 2.95 24.77 -26.60
CA ASP A 353 1.56 24.57 -26.20
C ASP A 353 0.67 24.17 -27.40
N GLN A 354 1.19 23.26 -28.24
CA GLN A 354 0.51 22.77 -29.44
C GLN A 354 0.01 21.33 -29.26
N CYS A 355 -1.08 21.04 -29.96
CA CYS A 355 -1.64 19.70 -30.09
C CYS A 355 -1.44 19.20 -31.52
N THR A 356 -0.57 18.21 -31.69
CA THR A 356 -0.07 17.78 -33.00
C THR A 356 0.05 16.26 -33.09
N ASP A 357 -0.48 15.70 -34.17
CA ASP A 357 -0.24 14.33 -34.58
C ASP A 357 1.03 14.27 -35.46
N LEU A 358 2.04 13.55 -35.00
CA LEU A 358 3.33 13.35 -35.66
C LEU A 358 3.51 11.89 -36.14
N THR A 359 2.44 11.10 -36.16
CA THR A 359 2.50 9.69 -36.62
C THR A 359 2.62 9.56 -38.13
N GLY A 360 2.19 10.59 -38.87
CA GLY A 360 2.29 10.67 -40.33
C GLY A 360 3.58 11.33 -40.85
N VAL A 361 3.73 11.36 -42.18
CA VAL A 361 4.90 11.98 -42.85
C VAL A 361 4.95 13.49 -42.60
N GLN A 362 3.79 14.13 -42.42
CA GLN A 362 3.68 15.56 -42.11
C GLN A 362 2.95 15.75 -40.78
N PRO A 363 3.40 16.70 -39.93
CA PRO A 363 2.67 17.06 -38.71
C PRO A 363 1.26 17.58 -39.02
N VAL A 364 0.26 17.08 -38.30
CA VAL A 364 -1.14 17.53 -38.42
C VAL A 364 -1.58 18.12 -37.08
N ALA A 365 -2.06 19.36 -37.09
CA ALA A 365 -2.66 19.96 -35.89
C ALA A 365 -3.97 19.25 -35.53
N ILE A 366 -4.14 18.91 -34.25
CA ILE A 366 -5.32 18.24 -33.70
C ILE A 366 -5.90 19.06 -32.54
N PRO A 367 -7.19 18.91 -32.21
CA PRO A 367 -7.77 19.58 -31.05
C PRO A 367 -7.05 19.21 -29.75
N CYS A 368 -6.87 20.18 -28.86
CA CYS A 368 -6.40 19.96 -27.49
C CYS A 368 -7.51 19.46 -26.55
N GLU A 369 -8.40 18.62 -27.07
CA GLU A 369 -9.42 17.93 -26.31
C GLU A 369 -9.14 16.44 -26.50
N ALA A 370 -8.94 15.71 -25.40
CA ALA A 370 -8.79 14.26 -25.45
C ALA A 370 -10.09 13.66 -25.98
N ASP A 371 -10.13 13.32 -27.27
CA ASP A 371 -11.27 12.63 -27.86
C ASP A 371 -11.46 11.31 -27.10
N PRO A 372 -12.66 11.01 -26.57
CA PRO A 372 -12.95 9.67 -26.08
C PRO A 372 -12.81 8.76 -27.28
N VAL A 373 -11.71 7.98 -27.34
CA VAL A 373 -11.45 7.01 -28.41
C VAL A 373 -12.72 6.21 -28.63
N ALA A 374 -13.43 6.53 -29.71
CA ALA A 374 -14.58 5.75 -30.14
C ALA A 374 -14.02 4.36 -30.45
N PRO A 375 -14.60 3.27 -29.89
CA PRO A 375 -14.17 1.94 -30.27
C PRO A 375 -14.32 1.83 -31.78
N GLY A 376 -13.21 1.57 -32.47
CA GLY A 376 -13.18 1.42 -33.91
C GLY A 376 -14.24 0.42 -34.34
N ASP A 377 -15.21 0.91 -35.12
CA ASP A 377 -16.26 0.11 -35.75
C ASP A 377 -15.59 -0.83 -36.76
N THR A 378 -15.09 -1.97 -36.29
CA THR A 378 -14.73 -3.11 -37.15
C THR A 378 -16.03 -3.77 -37.64
N ARG A 379 -16.79 -3.02 -38.43
CA ARG A 379 -17.80 -3.59 -39.33
C ARG A 379 -17.10 -4.17 -40.55
N GLU A 380 -16.34 -5.24 -40.32
CA GLU A 380 -16.02 -6.19 -41.37
C GLU A 380 -17.07 -7.30 -41.33
N GLN A 381 -18.00 -7.21 -42.29
CA GLN A 381 -19.13 -8.11 -42.46
C GLN A 381 -18.64 -9.54 -42.75
N VAL A 382 -18.43 -10.35 -41.72
CA VAL A 382 -18.47 -11.80 -41.87
C VAL A 382 -19.94 -12.23 -41.84
N ARG A 383 -20.50 -12.48 -43.03
CA ARG A 383 -21.76 -13.20 -43.21
C ARG A 383 -21.70 -14.52 -42.45
N ARG A 384 -22.24 -14.56 -41.23
CA ARG A 384 -22.51 -15.82 -40.52
C ARG A 384 -23.82 -16.40 -41.03
N SER A 385 -23.69 -17.55 -41.71
CA SER A 385 -24.79 -18.37 -42.15
C SER A 385 -25.65 -18.80 -40.97
N ASP A 386 -26.95 -18.65 -41.15
CA ASP A 386 -28.02 -19.11 -40.30
C ASP A 386 -27.95 -20.64 -40.11
N ARG A 387 -27.52 -21.11 -38.93
CA ARG A 387 -27.72 -22.49 -38.46
C ARG A 387 -27.85 -22.50 -36.93
N ARG A 388 -29.09 -22.65 -36.47
CA ARG A 388 -29.43 -22.99 -35.07
C ARG A 388 -28.90 -24.38 -34.71
N PRO A 389 -28.29 -24.58 -33.52
CA PRO A 389 -28.25 -25.87 -32.87
C PRO A 389 -29.35 -25.96 -31.79
N ARG A 390 -30.31 -26.86 -31.99
CA ARG A 390 -31.14 -27.42 -30.92
C ARG A 390 -30.26 -28.37 -30.10
N GLY A 391 -30.19 -28.20 -28.78
CA GLY A 391 -29.57 -29.24 -27.93
C GLY A 391 -29.01 -28.88 -26.55
N GLN A 392 -29.34 -27.75 -25.91
CA GLN A 392 -28.79 -27.42 -24.58
C GLN A 392 -29.83 -27.10 -23.50
N PHE A 393 -31.10 -27.44 -23.70
CA PHE A 393 -32.17 -27.14 -22.73
C PHE A 393 -32.52 -28.29 -21.77
N ILE A 394 -31.70 -29.35 -21.68
CA ILE A 394 -31.97 -30.49 -20.77
C ILE A 394 -30.93 -30.63 -19.64
N SER A 395 -29.79 -29.93 -19.72
CA SER A 395 -28.73 -30.00 -18.69
C SER A 395 -28.99 -29.12 -17.47
N GLY A 396 -29.89 -28.13 -17.56
CA GLY A 396 -30.10 -27.12 -16.51
C GLY A 396 -31.04 -27.56 -15.36
N VAL A 397 -31.85 -28.59 -15.56
CA VAL A 397 -32.87 -29.00 -14.56
C VAL A 397 -32.35 -30.09 -13.60
N THR A 398 -31.36 -30.89 -14.02
CA THR A 398 -30.79 -31.95 -13.17
C THR A 398 -29.78 -31.42 -12.14
N LEU A 399 -29.05 -30.34 -12.45
CA LEU A 399 -28.08 -29.71 -11.54
C LEU A 399 -28.74 -28.92 -10.40
N ALA A 400 -29.94 -28.36 -10.60
CA ALA A 400 -30.67 -27.64 -9.56
C ALA A 400 -31.26 -28.60 -8.50
N GLY A 401 -31.62 -29.84 -8.88
CA GLY A 401 -32.20 -30.83 -7.97
C GLY A 401 -31.20 -31.42 -6.96
N VAL A 402 -29.93 -31.57 -7.35
CA VAL A 402 -28.88 -32.15 -6.49
C VAL A 402 -28.37 -31.13 -5.45
N GLY A 403 -28.33 -29.84 -5.80
CA GLY A 403 -27.93 -28.77 -4.87
C GLY A 403 -28.89 -28.57 -3.69
N ALA A 404 -30.20 -28.73 -3.91
CA ALA A 404 -31.21 -28.55 -2.87
C ALA A 404 -31.18 -29.68 -1.81
N ALA A 405 -30.90 -30.93 -2.22
CA ALA A 405 -30.84 -32.07 -1.29
C ALA A 405 -29.61 -32.03 -0.37
N ALA A 406 -28.47 -31.50 -0.85
CA ALA A 406 -27.26 -31.33 -0.04
C ALA A 406 -27.44 -30.27 1.05
N LEU A 407 -28.12 -29.16 0.74
CA LEU A 407 -28.40 -28.09 1.71
C LEU A 407 -29.38 -28.55 2.80
N ILE A 408 -30.42 -29.32 2.45
CA ILE A 408 -31.37 -29.86 3.44
C ILE A 408 -30.68 -30.85 4.39
N THR A 409 -29.79 -31.69 3.88
CA THR A 409 -29.04 -32.66 4.69
C THR A 409 -28.03 -31.95 5.62
N GLY A 410 -27.37 -30.89 5.14
CA GLY A 410 -26.49 -30.06 5.97
C GLY A 410 -27.25 -29.34 7.09
N TYR A 411 -28.45 -28.82 6.81
CA TYR A 411 -29.25 -28.13 7.81
C TYR A 411 -29.85 -29.08 8.86
N ALA A 412 -30.28 -30.28 8.45
CA ALA A 412 -30.78 -31.31 9.36
C ALA A 412 -29.71 -31.84 10.33
N LEU A 413 -28.42 -31.78 9.96
CA LEU A 413 -27.29 -32.15 10.82
C LEU A 413 -26.80 -31.00 11.72
N LEU A 414 -27.12 -29.75 11.39
CA LEU A 414 -26.75 -28.56 12.17
C LEU A 414 -27.81 -28.14 13.20
N ALA A 415 -29.10 -28.41 12.94
CA ALA A 415 -30.19 -28.09 13.86
C ALA A 415 -30.03 -28.68 15.29
N PRO A 416 -29.48 -29.90 15.50
CA PRO A 416 -29.25 -30.43 16.84
C PRO A 416 -28.10 -29.74 17.61
N ARG A 417 -27.24 -28.96 16.93
CA ARG A 417 -26.11 -28.26 17.58
C ARG A 417 -26.52 -26.95 18.24
N ALA A 418 -27.48 -26.23 17.65
CA ALA A 418 -27.90 -24.92 18.18
C ALA A 418 -28.65 -25.04 19.51
N THR A 419 -29.41 -26.13 19.70
CA THR A 419 -30.16 -26.35 20.95
C THR A 419 -29.29 -26.91 22.09
N VAL A 420 -28.13 -27.47 21.76
CA VAL A 420 -27.23 -28.09 22.75
C VAL A 420 -26.18 -27.08 23.23
N SER A 421 -25.77 -26.10 22.42
CA SER A 421 -24.80 -25.08 22.86
C SER A 421 -25.34 -24.13 23.93
N GLU A 422 -26.66 -23.92 24.02
CA GLU A 422 -27.26 -23.07 25.07
C GLU A 422 -27.32 -23.75 26.44
N GLU A 423 -27.46 -25.08 26.49
CA GLU A 423 -27.40 -25.85 27.77
C GLU A 423 -25.97 -26.03 28.27
N TRP A 424 -24.96 -26.01 27.39
CA TRP A 424 -23.57 -26.40 27.71
C TRP A 424 -22.71 -25.29 28.33
N VAL A 425 -23.18 -24.03 28.31
CA VAL A 425 -22.40 -22.87 28.80
C VAL A 425 -22.58 -22.61 30.31
N ASN A 426 -23.54 -23.25 30.98
CA ASN A 426 -23.91 -22.88 32.35
C ASN A 426 -23.63 -23.92 33.45
N GLU A 427 -22.94 -25.04 33.17
CA GLU A 427 -22.70 -26.07 34.19
C GLU A 427 -21.22 -26.22 34.55
N LEU A 428 -20.83 -25.59 35.67
CA LEU A 428 -19.53 -25.75 36.32
C LEU A 428 -19.63 -26.87 37.37
N ASP A 429 -18.68 -27.82 37.35
CA ASP A 429 -18.56 -28.80 38.43
C ASP A 429 -18.23 -28.10 39.77
N ALA A 430 -18.58 -28.70 40.91
CA ALA A 430 -18.56 -28.11 42.26
C ALA A 430 -17.21 -27.57 42.77
N THR A 431 -16.15 -27.64 41.96
CA THR A 431 -14.81 -27.10 42.23
C THR A 431 -14.34 -26.05 41.22
N GLY A 432 -15.19 -25.59 40.28
CA GLY A 432 -14.93 -24.43 39.43
C GLY A 432 -13.85 -24.58 38.35
N MET A 433 -13.59 -25.80 37.86
CA MET A 433 -12.68 -26.05 36.72
C MET A 433 -13.35 -26.89 35.64
N SER A 434 -13.01 -26.63 34.37
CA SER A 434 -13.58 -27.30 33.19
C SER A 434 -13.08 -28.74 33.03
N ASN A 435 -14.01 -29.70 32.88
CA ASN A 435 -13.72 -31.13 32.77
C ASN A 435 -13.17 -31.53 31.39
N THR A 436 -11.93 -32.02 31.32
CA THR A 436 -11.23 -32.39 30.07
C THR A 436 -11.78 -33.65 29.40
N SER A 437 -12.62 -34.45 30.06
CA SER A 437 -13.29 -35.59 29.42
C SER A 437 -14.32 -35.16 28.36
N MET A 438 -14.77 -33.90 28.41
CA MET A 438 -15.77 -33.36 27.49
C MET A 438 -15.18 -32.93 26.13
N GLN A 439 -13.92 -32.48 26.10
CA GLN A 439 -13.18 -32.18 24.86
C GLN A 439 -12.95 -33.44 24.01
N GLN A 440 -12.71 -34.60 24.64
CA GLN A 440 -12.58 -35.88 23.93
C GLN A 440 -13.90 -36.32 23.28
N LYS A 441 -15.05 -36.08 23.91
CA LYS A 441 -16.36 -36.35 23.31
C LYS A 441 -16.62 -35.46 22.09
N TRP A 442 -16.24 -34.18 22.16
CA TRP A 442 -16.38 -33.24 21.03
C TRP A 442 -15.54 -33.65 19.82
N LEU A 443 -14.27 -34.04 20.04
CA LEU A 443 -13.39 -34.54 18.98
C LEU A 443 -13.91 -35.85 18.35
N SER A 444 -14.51 -36.73 19.14
CA SER A 444 -15.10 -37.98 18.64
C SER A 444 -16.35 -37.77 17.76
N MET A 445 -17.09 -36.67 17.95
CA MET A 445 -18.19 -36.29 17.05
C MET A 445 -17.70 -35.61 15.76
N GLY A 446 -16.54 -34.94 15.80
CA GLY A 446 -15.91 -34.33 14.63
C GLY A 446 -15.43 -35.35 13.60
N THR A 447 -14.89 -36.49 14.05
CA THR A 447 -14.38 -37.55 13.17
C THR A 447 -15.49 -38.30 12.42
N GLY A 448 -16.71 -38.39 12.98
CA GLY A 448 -17.87 -38.99 12.30
C GLY A 448 -18.32 -38.23 11.05
N VAL A 449 -18.10 -36.91 10.99
CA VAL A 449 -18.54 -36.05 9.88
C VAL A 449 -17.62 -36.16 8.66
N ILE A 450 -16.32 -36.40 8.88
CA ILE A 450 -15.31 -36.51 7.81
C ILE A 450 -15.45 -37.86 7.06
N ALA A 451 -15.93 -38.90 7.73
CA ALA A 451 -16.17 -40.21 7.12
C ALA A 451 -17.42 -40.22 6.22
N THR A 452 -18.41 -39.36 6.47
CA THR A 452 -19.65 -39.32 5.66
C THR A 452 -19.54 -38.41 4.44
N SER A 453 -18.72 -37.36 4.48
CA SER A 453 -18.51 -36.46 3.33
C SER A 453 -17.68 -37.10 2.21
N SER A 454 -16.80 -38.04 2.55
CA SER A 454 -15.96 -38.76 1.58
C SER A 454 -16.72 -39.79 0.74
N VAL A 455 -17.84 -40.34 1.25
CA VAL A 455 -18.71 -41.26 0.47
C VAL A 455 -19.54 -40.51 -0.57
N GLY A 456 -19.94 -39.26 -0.30
CA GLY A 456 -20.69 -38.42 -1.23
C GLY A 456 -19.88 -37.97 -2.46
N ALA A 457 -18.59 -37.70 -2.29
CA ALA A 457 -17.69 -37.33 -3.38
C ALA A 457 -17.37 -38.52 -4.32
N ALA A 458 -17.27 -39.73 -3.78
CA ALA A 458 -16.99 -40.94 -4.58
C ALA A 458 -18.16 -41.34 -5.51
N ALA A 459 -19.40 -40.99 -5.15
CA ALA A 459 -20.58 -41.24 -6.00
C ALA A 459 -20.71 -40.25 -7.17
N LEU A 460 -20.09 -39.07 -7.08
CA LEU A 460 -20.10 -38.06 -8.15
C LEU A 460 -19.11 -38.36 -9.28
N VAL A 461 -18.01 -39.05 -8.97
CA VAL A 461 -16.98 -39.42 -9.97
C VAL A 461 -17.39 -40.63 -10.81
N THR A 462 -18.33 -41.46 -10.35
CA THR A 462 -18.84 -42.61 -11.12
C THR A 462 -20.05 -42.28 -12.02
N ALA A 463 -20.55 -41.05 -11.98
CA ALA A 463 -21.72 -40.61 -12.75
C ALA A 463 -21.42 -39.50 -13.79
N MET A 464 -20.15 -39.19 -14.05
CA MET A 464 -19.69 -38.33 -15.15
C MET A 464 -19.15 -39.14 -16.33
#